data_AF-A0A1H0M053-F1
#
_entry.id   AF-A0A1H0M053-F1
#
_cell.length_a   1.000
_cell.length_b   1.000
_cell.length_c   1.000
_cell.angle_alpha   90.00
_cell.angle_beta   90.00
_cell.angle_gamma   90.00
#
_symmetry.space_group_name_H-M   'P 1'
#
loop_
_entity.id
_entity.type
_entity.pdbx_description
1 polymer ?
#
loop_
_entity_poly.entity_id
_entity_poly.type
_entity_poly.pdbx_seq_one_letter_code
_entity_poly.pdbx_strand_id
1 'polypeptide(L)'
;MRTVLESVPPITVPAEIDRLHTQLAQVANGEAFLLQGGDCAETFADNTEPHIRANIRTLLQMAVVLTYGASLPVVKVGRIAGQYAKPRSSNIDALGLPSYRGDI
;
A
#
# COMPACT_ATOMS: atom_id res chain seq x y z
N MET A 1 -20.78 -13.10 -1.91
CA MET A 1 -19.59 -12.40 -2.45
C MET A 1 -18.30 -13.21 -2.31
N ARG A 2 -18.00 -13.83 -1.16
CA ARG A 2 -16.79 -14.67 -1.00
C ARG A 2 -16.60 -15.72 -2.10
N THR A 3 -17.63 -16.50 -2.43
CA THR A 3 -17.58 -17.55 -3.47
C THR A 3 -17.18 -17.03 -4.85
N VAL A 4 -17.49 -15.78 -5.18
CA VAL A 4 -17.04 -15.18 -6.45
C VAL A 4 -15.55 -14.85 -6.39
N LEU A 5 -15.09 -14.29 -5.28
CA LEU A 5 -13.68 -13.91 -5.07
C LEU A 5 -12.75 -15.11 -4.89
N GLU A 6 -13.28 -16.28 -4.49
CA GLU A 6 -12.51 -17.53 -4.37
C GLU A 6 -11.97 -18.04 -5.71
N SER A 7 -12.56 -17.62 -6.84
CA SER A 7 -12.19 -18.10 -8.19
C SER A 7 -11.59 -17.04 -9.11
N VAL A 8 -11.50 -15.77 -8.70
CA VAL A 8 -10.87 -14.74 -9.53
C VAL A 8 -9.34 -14.87 -9.49
N PRO A 9 -8.62 -14.39 -10.52
CA PRO A 9 -7.17 -14.30 -10.45
C PRO A 9 -6.70 -13.51 -9.21
N PRO A 10 -5.63 -13.96 -8.54
CA PRO A 10 -5.11 -13.25 -7.37
C PRO A 10 -4.42 -11.94 -7.77
N ILE A 11 -4.35 -10.99 -6.85
CA ILE A 11 -3.67 -9.70 -7.07
C ILE A 11 -2.13 -9.86 -7.06
N THR A 12 -1.61 -10.82 -6.29
CA THR A 12 -0.19 -11.17 -6.22
C THR A 12 -0.03 -12.69 -6.25
N VAL A 13 1.19 -13.17 -6.49
CA VAL A 13 1.50 -14.61 -6.45
C VAL A 13 2.47 -14.97 -5.31
N PRO A 14 2.47 -16.22 -4.81
CA PRO A 14 3.29 -16.61 -3.65
C PRO A 14 4.78 -16.28 -3.78
N ALA A 15 5.36 -16.49 -4.97
CA ALA A 15 6.78 -16.22 -5.21
C ALA A 15 7.17 -14.74 -5.00
N GLU A 16 6.26 -13.80 -5.23
CA GLU A 16 6.50 -12.37 -4.96
C GLU A 16 6.52 -12.10 -3.44
N ILE A 17 5.67 -12.79 -2.69
CA ILE A 17 5.58 -12.69 -1.23
C ILE A 17 6.84 -13.28 -0.58
N ASP A 18 7.30 -14.44 -1.05
CA ASP A 18 8.54 -15.07 -0.56
C ASP A 18 9.76 -14.18 -0.82
N ARG A 19 9.80 -13.53 -1.99
CA ARG A 19 10.82 -12.54 -2.34
C ARG A 19 10.75 -11.33 -1.41
N LEU A 20 9.55 -10.79 -1.16
CA LEU A 20 9.38 -9.66 -0.23
C LEU A 20 9.81 -10.04 1.18
N HIS A 21 9.46 -11.23 1.67
CA HIS A 21 9.86 -11.72 2.98
C HIS A 21 11.38 -11.75 3.13
N THR A 22 12.09 -12.25 2.11
CA THR A 22 13.57 -12.25 2.08
C THR A 22 14.14 -10.83 2.13
N GLN A 23 13.54 -9.88 1.39
CA GLN A 23 13.96 -8.47 1.42
C GLN A 23 13.68 -7.80 2.79
N LEU A 24 12.56 -8.13 3.44
CA LEU A 24 12.24 -7.63 4.77
C LEU A 24 13.15 -8.21 5.86
N ALA A 25 13.66 -9.44 5.67
CA ALA A 25 14.68 -9.99 6.57
C ALA A 25 15.97 -9.16 6.53
N GLN A 26 16.40 -8.68 5.35
CA GLN A 26 17.53 -7.75 5.23
C GLN A 26 17.26 -6.44 5.96
N VAL A 27 16.04 -5.90 5.87
CA VAL A 27 15.64 -4.70 6.62
C VAL A 27 15.75 -4.94 8.13
N ALA A 28 15.26 -6.08 8.63
CA ALA A 28 15.32 -6.43 10.04
C ALA A 28 16.77 -6.60 10.56
N ASN A 29 17.68 -7.04 9.70
CA ASN A 29 19.10 -7.17 10.01
C ASN A 29 19.89 -5.85 9.87
N GLY A 30 19.26 -4.74 9.48
CA GLY A 30 19.92 -3.46 9.25
C GLY A 30 20.71 -3.38 7.93
N GLU A 31 20.46 -4.29 7.00
CA GLU A 31 21.12 -4.38 5.69
C GLU A 31 20.32 -3.69 4.57
N ALA A 32 19.10 -3.25 4.87
CA ALA A 32 18.23 -2.53 3.93
C ALA A 32 17.29 -1.57 4.70
N PHE A 33 16.61 -0.68 3.98
CA PHE A 33 15.63 0.25 4.53
C PHE A 33 14.24 0.00 3.92
N LEU A 34 13.18 0.08 4.72
CA LEU A 34 11.79 -0.03 4.23
C LEU A 34 11.19 1.35 3.97
N LEU A 35 10.78 1.59 2.73
CA LEU A 35 9.92 2.70 2.35
C LEU A 35 8.52 2.17 2.05
N GLN A 36 7.56 2.48 2.92
CA GLN A 36 6.15 2.19 2.70
C GLN A 36 5.35 3.49 2.59
N GLY A 37 4.56 3.65 1.53
CA GLY A 37 3.83 4.90 1.27
C GLY A 37 2.73 4.77 0.23
N GLY A 38 1.81 5.74 0.21
CA GLY A 38 0.65 5.80 -0.68
C GLY A 38 -0.53 6.46 0.04
N ASP A 39 -1.72 6.34 -0.53
CA ASP A 39 -2.90 7.03 -0.01
C ASP A 39 -3.26 6.58 1.40
N CYS A 40 -3.93 7.48 2.12
CA CYS A 40 -4.54 7.11 3.39
C CYS A 40 -5.59 6.04 3.12
N ALA A 41 -6.62 6.36 2.33
CA ALA A 41 -7.61 5.43 1.78
C ALA A 41 -7.63 5.62 0.27
N GLU A 42 -7.57 4.51 -0.48
CA GLU A 42 -7.88 4.56 -1.90
C GLU A 42 -9.40 4.76 -2.07
N THR A 43 -9.80 5.48 -3.11
CA THR A 43 -11.21 5.61 -3.52
C THR A 43 -11.37 5.04 -4.92
N PHE A 44 -12.55 4.51 -5.26
CA PHE A 44 -12.84 4.05 -6.62
C PHE A 44 -12.86 5.20 -7.62
N ALA A 45 -13.24 6.40 -7.17
CA ALA A 45 -13.27 7.61 -7.99
C ALA A 45 -11.85 8.07 -8.40
N ASP A 46 -10.89 7.99 -7.49
CA ASP A 46 -9.51 8.43 -7.74
C ASP A 46 -8.60 7.29 -8.24
N ASN A 47 -9.12 6.07 -8.37
CA ASN A 47 -8.40 4.92 -8.95
C ASN A 47 -8.24 5.06 -10.47
N THR A 48 -7.50 6.08 -10.86
CA THR A 48 -7.27 6.51 -12.23
C THR A 48 -5.77 6.42 -12.55
N GLU A 49 -5.47 6.25 -13.83
CA GLU A 49 -4.08 6.17 -14.30
C GLU A 49 -3.22 7.37 -13.87
N PRO A 50 -3.65 8.64 -14.00
CA PRO A 50 -2.83 9.77 -13.59
C PRO A 50 -2.49 9.76 -12.10
N HIS A 51 -3.46 9.39 -11.25
CA HIS A 51 -3.29 9.33 -9.80
C HIS A 51 -2.31 8.21 -9.40
N ILE A 52 -2.54 6.99 -9.91
CA ILE A 52 -1.65 5.85 -9.68
C ILE A 52 -0.22 6.16 -10.14
N ARG A 53 -0.07 6.75 -11.33
CA ARG A 53 1.24 7.14 -11.88
C ARG A 53 1.93 8.17 -10.99
N ALA A 54 1.21 9.17 -10.50
CA ALA A 54 1.76 10.19 -9.61
C ALA A 54 2.23 9.59 -8.28
N ASN A 55 1.46 8.68 -7.70
CA ASN A 55 1.80 7.99 -6.46
C ASN A 55 3.04 7.10 -6.63
N ILE A 56 3.10 6.29 -7.69
CA ILE A 56 4.27 5.46 -8.00
C ILE A 56 5.51 6.33 -8.25
N ARG A 57 5.38 7.41 -9.02
CA ARG A 57 6.48 8.34 -9.30
C ARG A 57 7.05 8.91 -8.00
N THR A 58 6.19 9.38 -7.10
CA THR A 58 6.60 9.95 -5.82
C THR A 58 7.32 8.91 -4.97
N LEU A 59 6.79 7.68 -4.87
CA LEU A 59 7.41 6.60 -4.11
C LEU A 59 8.80 6.25 -4.65
N LEU A 60 8.97 6.20 -5.98
CA LEU A 60 10.27 5.96 -6.61
C LEU A 60 11.26 7.12 -6.40
N GLN A 61 10.80 8.37 -6.48
CA GLN A 61 11.63 9.55 -6.21
C GLN A 61 12.17 9.55 -4.77
N MET A 62 11.30 9.27 -3.79
CA MET A 62 11.71 9.12 -2.39
C MET A 62 12.70 7.98 -2.20
N ALA A 63 12.46 6.83 -2.86
CA ALA A 63 13.33 5.66 -2.74
C ALA A 63 14.76 5.96 -3.20
N VAL A 64 14.94 6.71 -4.29
CA VAL A 64 16.28 7.08 -4.78
C VAL A 64 17.02 7.96 -3.77
N VAL A 65 16.34 8.97 -3.21
CA VAL A 65 16.92 9.86 -2.19
C VAL A 65 17.30 9.08 -0.93
N LEU A 66 16.41 8.20 -0.44
CA LEU A 66 16.67 7.38 0.75
C LEU A 66 17.79 6.36 0.50
N THR A 67 17.88 5.79 -0.70
CA THR A 67 18.98 4.87 -1.05
C THR A 67 20.32 5.58 -0.96
N TYR A 68 20.42 6.81 -1.48
CA TYR A 68 21.63 7.62 -1.38
C TYR A 68 21.96 7.98 0.08
N GLY A 69 20.98 8.46 0.84
CA GLY A 69 21.18 8.89 2.23
C GLY A 69 21.51 7.75 3.20
N ALA A 70 20.88 6.59 3.04
CA ALA A 70 21.12 5.42 3.89
C ALA A 70 22.35 4.61 3.46
N SER A 71 22.82 4.77 2.21
CA SER A 71 23.83 3.89 1.59
C SER A 71 23.48 2.40 1.66
N LEU A 72 22.17 2.11 1.71
CA LEU A 72 21.59 0.77 1.78
C LEU A 72 20.48 0.61 0.74
N PRO A 73 20.19 -0.62 0.28
CA PRO A 73 19.03 -0.89 -0.55
C PRO A 73 17.72 -0.44 0.11
N VAL A 74 16.80 0.13 -0.67
CA VAL A 74 15.45 0.48 -0.19
C VAL A 74 14.41 -0.50 -0.74
N VAL A 75 13.70 -1.20 0.14
CA VAL A 75 12.51 -2.01 -0.18
C VAL A 75 11.30 -1.08 -0.28
N LYS A 76 10.57 -1.13 -1.39
CA LYS A 76 9.48 -0.19 -1.70
C LYS A 76 8.15 -0.92 -1.61
N VAL A 77 7.25 -0.46 -0.75
CA VAL A 77 5.91 -1.04 -0.54
C VAL A 77 4.84 0.03 -0.73
N GLY A 78 3.97 -0.16 -1.72
CA GLY A 78 2.84 0.75 -1.95
C GLY A 78 1.67 0.47 -1.01
N ARG A 79 1.03 1.52 -0.49
CA ARG A 79 -0.36 1.46 -0.01
C ARG A 79 -1.27 1.63 -1.23
N ILE A 80 -1.48 0.54 -1.96
CA ILE A 80 -2.16 0.51 -3.26
C ILE A 80 -2.84 -0.84 -3.48
N ALA A 81 -3.84 -0.89 -4.37
CA ALA A 81 -4.53 -2.09 -4.84
C ALA A 81 -5.27 -2.87 -3.74
N GLY A 82 -5.80 -2.17 -2.73
CA GLY A 82 -6.58 -2.82 -1.68
C GLY A 82 -6.81 -2.01 -0.41
N GLN A 83 -6.30 -0.78 -0.33
CA GLN A 83 -6.42 0.11 0.83
C GLN A 83 -7.78 0.82 0.88
N TYR A 84 -8.85 0.10 0.53
CA TYR A 84 -10.22 0.60 0.43
C TYR A 84 -11.00 0.56 1.74
N ALA A 85 -10.47 -0.03 2.82
CA ALA A 85 -11.14 -0.09 4.12
C ALA A 85 -10.46 0.82 5.16
N LYS A 86 -11.27 1.40 6.04
CA LYS A 86 -10.82 2.26 7.15
C LYS A 86 -11.54 1.93 8.46
N PRO A 87 -10.79 1.63 9.55
CA PRO A 87 -11.38 1.55 10.87
C PRO A 87 -11.81 2.95 11.33
N ARG A 88 -12.85 3.00 12.17
CA ARG A 88 -13.40 4.25 12.72
C ARG A 88 -13.61 4.08 14.21
N SER A 89 -13.15 5.06 14.98
CA SER A 89 -13.30 5.09 16.45
C SER A 89 -14.76 5.28 16.88
N SER A 90 -15.59 5.86 16.03
CA SER A 90 -17.02 6.07 16.28
C SER A 90 -17.84 5.61 15.07
N ASN A 91 -19.03 5.06 15.33
CA ASN A 91 -20.00 4.68 14.30
C ASN A 91 -20.70 5.88 13.66
N ILE A 92 -20.77 7.01 14.37
CA ILE A 92 -21.39 8.25 13.89
C ILE A 92 -20.32 9.34 13.81
N ASP A 93 -20.31 10.09 12.71
CA ASP A 93 -19.38 11.19 12.49
C ASP A 93 -19.88 12.52 13.08
N ALA A 94 -19.11 13.60 12.87
CA ALA A 94 -19.42 14.92 13.40
C ALA A 94 -20.68 15.55 12.78
N LEU A 95 -21.17 15.02 11.65
CA LEU A 95 -22.40 15.47 10.99
C LEU A 95 -23.62 14.67 11.44
N GLY A 96 -23.46 13.70 12.34
CA GLY A 96 -24.54 12.82 12.78
C GLY A 96 -24.85 11.68 11.81
N LEU A 97 -23.99 11.46 10.81
CA LEU A 97 -24.16 10.41 9.80
C LEU A 97 -23.35 9.16 10.17
N PRO A 98 -23.71 7.97 9.64
CA PRO A 98 -22.86 6.80 9.73
C PRO A 98 -21.46 7.10 9.19
N SER A 99 -20.45 6.84 10.01
CA SER A 99 -19.05 7.04 9.65
C SER A 99 -18.70 6.29 8.37
N TYR A 100 -18.21 7.00 7.35
CA TYR A 100 -17.58 6.39 6.18
C TYR A 100 -16.43 5.46 6.58
N ARG A 101 -16.44 4.22 6.09
CA ARG A 101 -15.50 3.14 6.43
C ARG A 101 -14.58 2.76 5.27
N GLY A 102 -14.47 3.62 4.27
CA GLY A 102 -13.83 3.27 3.00
C GLY A 102 -14.85 2.73 1.99
N ASP A 103 -14.37 2.51 0.77
CA ASP A 103 -15.20 2.12 -0.39
C ASP A 103 -15.55 0.62 -0.43
N ILE A 104 -14.94 -0.22 0.43
CA ILE A 104 -15.21 -1.68 0.54
C ILE A 104 -15.94 -2.07 1.82
#